data_AF-A0A7S4QMT3-F1
#
_entry.id   AF-A0A7S4QMT3-F1
#
_cell.length_a   1.000
_cell.length_b   1.000
_cell.length_c   1.000
_cell.angle_alpha   90.00
_cell.angle_beta   90.00
_cell.angle_gamma   90.00
#
_symmetry.space_group_name_H-M   'P 1'
#
loop_
_entity.id
_entity.type
_entity.pdbx_description
1 polymer ?
#
loop_
_entity_poly.entity_id
_entity_poly.type
_entity_poly.pdbx_seq_one_letter_code
_entity_poly.pdbx_strand_id
1 'polypeptide(L)'
;MKMSFSTLVLGSLPAGMASTQTTTLNTVGWNPDTLQDIRNLLAGDSLPEWAQGAKDMLSSEAASRMSLPGRREGVGTGPWTVGGQGPDPPADGTSTSHDYHTVSGYYWPCYATCPSKFTHCAQGWDQDLHDGECDAASGIPWIKHDGFLRDENLEDLYTMINMMDTAEVLALAWWLLPEHDVTYAQTAVEVLGAWFWDESTGMEPRLEYGGAQPGIYNGTAGASIAFSYRLGTRLSDTMELLKTADADVWTAADAAGWADWSGRWVEWMTTSEFGRIELGAVGNHATFLYSHKLAMAKATGDDALVLDVVAGLRTREAGSLAWQIEPSGEMPIETARPTSKTYSIMNLNGLFLLGVAVENACRGLSCSSDWDWSWEVTSETSGEWDAYENTVAGCKWKETISNPSTVQDCKTSCLEHAECNAVVSRQTEKYGLYQCYLQKCLGTAYDHSATDPPTQPWDWKWTSHHYVAPPEVGTGSVRKALDFVLPYATGSKSWSEDFPYSLDGSNTSRDLALPLRIAAGKYDDYAYEADISLVDPLDWFSYTFDSLLFPPPGSL
;
A
#
# COMPACT_ATOMS: atom_id res chain seq x y z
N MET A 1 -1.68 6.24 27.06
CA MET A 1 -2.96 6.85 27.52
C MET A 1 -4.07 6.13 26.77
N LYS A 2 -4.89 5.31 27.44
CA LYS A 2 -5.97 4.55 26.77
C LYS A 2 -7.02 5.54 26.27
N MET A 3 -7.12 5.76 24.96
CA MET A 3 -8.24 6.50 24.38
C MET A 3 -9.44 5.55 24.35
N SER A 4 -10.45 5.89 25.15
CA SER A 4 -11.75 5.23 25.15
C SER A 4 -12.54 5.72 23.95
N PHE A 5 -12.83 4.83 22.99
CA PHE A 5 -13.83 5.07 21.96
C PHE A 5 -15.17 5.38 22.65
N SER A 6 -15.61 6.64 22.57
CA SER A 6 -16.94 7.04 23.03
C SER A 6 -17.88 6.99 21.84
N THR A 7 -18.94 6.21 21.99
CA THR A 7 -20.05 6.04 21.07
C THR A 7 -20.65 7.40 20.69
N LEU A 8 -20.48 7.84 19.44
CA LEU A 8 -21.19 9.01 18.92
C LEU A 8 -22.59 8.57 18.49
N VAL A 9 -23.61 9.09 19.16
CA VAL A 9 -25.02 8.90 18.80
C VAL A 9 -25.31 9.74 17.56
N LEU A 10 -25.63 9.08 16.45
CA LEU A 10 -26.10 9.72 15.21
C LEU A 10 -27.46 10.38 15.44
N GLY A 11 -27.50 11.72 15.33
CA GLY A 11 -28.74 12.48 15.29
C GLY A 11 -29.38 12.37 13.90
N SER A 12 -30.65 11.93 13.86
CA SER A 12 -31.47 11.84 12.67
C SER A 12 -31.70 13.21 12.01
N LEU A 13 -31.38 13.33 10.71
CA LEU A 13 -31.75 14.48 9.87
C LEU A 13 -33.13 14.25 9.20
N PRO A 14 -33.96 15.31 9.05
CA PRO A 14 -35.28 15.18 8.46
C PRO A 14 -35.21 15.09 6.92
N ALA A 15 -36.05 14.23 6.35
CA ALA A 15 -36.19 14.05 4.92
C ALA A 15 -36.83 15.26 4.22
N GLY A 16 -36.28 15.62 3.05
CA GLY A 16 -36.96 16.41 2.03
C GLY A 16 -36.35 17.78 1.75
N MET A 17 -35.46 17.83 0.75
CA MET A 17 -35.45 18.77 -0.39
C MET A 17 -34.17 18.53 -1.18
N ALA A 18 -34.31 18.27 -2.49
CA ALA A 18 -33.19 18.18 -3.42
C ALA A 18 -32.44 19.53 -3.43
N SER A 19 -31.35 19.57 -2.68
CA SER A 19 -30.36 20.63 -2.68
C SER A 19 -29.19 20.13 -3.49
N THR A 20 -28.78 20.88 -4.52
CA THR A 20 -27.46 20.77 -5.16
C THR A 20 -26.38 21.17 -4.14
N GLN A 21 -26.24 20.38 -3.07
CA GLN A 21 -24.98 20.33 -2.33
C GLN A 21 -24.04 19.55 -3.22
N THR A 22 -23.00 20.20 -3.71
CA THR A 22 -21.79 19.52 -4.18
C THR A 22 -21.29 18.69 -3.00
N THR A 23 -21.66 17.42 -2.95
CA THR A 23 -21.07 16.45 -2.03
C THR A 23 -19.60 16.36 -2.42
N THR A 24 -18.72 17.00 -1.65
CA THR A 24 -17.28 16.86 -1.87
C THR A 24 -16.92 15.39 -1.65
N LEU A 25 -16.51 14.69 -2.71
CA LEU A 25 -16.03 13.32 -2.61
C LEU A 25 -14.75 13.30 -1.76
N ASN A 26 -14.62 12.33 -0.86
CA ASN A 26 -13.42 12.15 -0.04
C ASN A 26 -12.44 11.12 -0.64
N THR A 27 -12.42 11.00 -1.97
CA THR A 27 -11.48 10.10 -2.66
C THR A 27 -10.03 10.57 -2.44
N VAL A 28 -9.12 9.60 -2.30
CA VAL A 28 -7.69 9.80 -2.12
C VAL A 28 -6.91 9.46 -3.38
N GLY A 29 -7.14 8.32 -4.01
CA GLY A 29 -6.43 7.92 -5.23
C GLY A 29 -6.89 8.69 -6.46
N TRP A 30 -8.18 9.02 -6.52
CA TRP A 30 -8.78 9.81 -7.59
C TRP A 30 -9.02 11.24 -7.12
N ASN A 31 -8.60 12.22 -7.92
CA ASN A 31 -8.80 13.62 -7.62
C ASN A 31 -10.31 13.96 -7.69
N PRO A 32 -10.93 14.44 -6.58
CA PRO A 32 -12.37 14.73 -6.54
C PRO A 32 -12.85 15.73 -7.61
N ASP A 33 -12.04 16.76 -7.88
CA ASP A 33 -12.39 17.79 -8.86
C ASP A 33 -12.28 17.22 -10.28
N THR A 34 -11.21 16.47 -10.56
CA THR A 34 -11.03 15.78 -11.85
C THR A 34 -12.17 14.81 -12.13
N LEU A 35 -12.61 14.03 -11.13
CA LEU A 35 -13.77 13.15 -11.28
C LEU A 35 -15.02 13.94 -11.70
N GLN A 36 -15.28 15.07 -11.03
CA GLN A 36 -16.44 15.91 -11.35
C GLN A 36 -16.34 16.54 -12.75
N ASP A 37 -15.15 16.99 -13.15
CA ASP A 37 -14.90 17.54 -14.49
C ASP A 37 -15.08 16.48 -15.58
N ILE A 38 -14.59 15.26 -15.35
CA ILE A 38 -14.78 14.13 -16.27
C ILE A 38 -16.26 13.76 -16.37
N ARG A 39 -16.98 13.68 -15.26
CA ARG A 39 -18.43 13.41 -15.28
C ARG A 39 -19.18 14.44 -16.12
N ASN A 40 -18.81 15.72 -15.99
CA ASN A 40 -19.39 16.81 -16.80
C ASN A 40 -19.00 16.67 -18.27
N LEU A 41 -17.74 16.34 -18.56
CA LEU A 41 -17.24 16.10 -19.91
C LEU A 41 -18.03 14.97 -20.59
N LEU A 42 -18.16 13.80 -19.94
CA LEU A 42 -18.82 12.61 -20.49
C LEU A 42 -20.32 12.80 -20.76
N ALA A 43 -20.95 13.75 -20.08
CA ALA A 43 -22.35 14.17 -20.28
C ALA A 43 -22.53 15.14 -21.46
N GLY A 44 -21.45 15.68 -22.03
CA GLY A 44 -21.48 16.58 -23.18
C GLY A 44 -21.77 15.88 -24.52
N ASP A 45 -22.26 16.65 -25.48
CA ASP A 45 -22.62 16.16 -26.83
C ASP A 45 -21.40 15.85 -27.74
N SER A 46 -20.21 16.32 -27.36
CA SER A 46 -18.97 16.18 -28.14
C SER A 46 -17.80 15.87 -27.21
N LEU A 47 -17.18 14.71 -27.40
CA LEU A 47 -16.03 14.26 -26.60
C LEU A 47 -14.74 14.31 -27.43
N PRO A 48 -13.61 14.70 -26.84
CA PRO A 48 -12.29 14.38 -27.39
C PRO A 48 -12.15 12.88 -27.65
N GLU A 49 -11.33 12.49 -28.63
CA GLU A 49 -11.14 11.09 -29.04
C GLU A 49 -10.75 10.18 -27.87
N TRP A 50 -9.80 10.63 -27.03
CA TRP A 50 -9.36 9.89 -25.84
C TRP A 50 -10.51 9.63 -24.86
N ALA A 51 -11.37 10.64 -24.62
CA ALA A 51 -12.47 10.55 -23.68
C ALA A 51 -13.59 9.66 -24.21
N GLN A 52 -13.88 9.73 -25.51
CA GLN A 52 -14.85 8.85 -26.17
C GLN A 52 -14.39 7.39 -26.09
N GLY A 53 -13.12 7.13 -26.44
CA GLY A 53 -12.54 5.79 -26.41
C GLY A 53 -12.56 5.16 -25.01
N ALA A 54 -12.20 5.92 -23.99
CA ALA A 54 -12.23 5.45 -22.60
C ALA A 54 -13.66 5.26 -22.07
N LYS A 55 -14.61 6.12 -22.47
CA LYS A 55 -16.06 5.95 -22.16
C LYS A 55 -16.61 4.65 -22.75
N ASP A 56 -16.27 4.35 -24.01
CA ASP A 56 -16.73 3.15 -24.71
C ASP A 56 -16.15 1.88 -24.04
N MET A 57 -14.86 1.92 -23.66
CA MET A 57 -14.24 0.82 -22.93
C MET A 57 -14.89 0.62 -21.56
N LEU A 58 -15.08 1.68 -20.76
CA LEU A 58 -15.72 1.60 -19.45
C LEU A 58 -17.12 0.99 -19.55
N SER A 59 -17.91 1.42 -20.54
CA SER A 59 -19.24 0.90 -20.81
C SER A 59 -19.23 -0.60 -21.15
N SER A 60 -18.31 -1.01 -22.03
CA SER A 60 -18.15 -2.42 -22.44
C SER A 60 -17.68 -3.31 -21.28
N GLU A 61 -16.70 -2.83 -20.52
CA GLU A 61 -16.14 -3.52 -19.35
C GLU A 61 -17.17 -3.66 -18.22
N ALA A 62 -18.00 -2.65 -17.97
CA ALA A 62 -19.08 -2.72 -16.99
C ALA A 62 -20.18 -3.71 -17.41
N ALA A 63 -20.67 -3.62 -18.65
CA ALA A 63 -21.69 -4.53 -19.16
C ALA A 63 -21.25 -6.00 -19.07
N SER A 64 -19.97 -6.26 -19.34
CA SER A 64 -19.38 -7.60 -19.31
C SER A 64 -18.98 -8.09 -17.91
N ARG A 65 -19.25 -7.30 -16.85
CA ARG A 65 -19.08 -7.66 -15.43
C ARG A 65 -20.40 -7.96 -14.72
N MET A 66 -21.55 -7.57 -15.29
CA MET A 66 -22.87 -7.73 -14.65
C MET A 66 -23.28 -9.18 -14.36
N SER A 67 -22.72 -10.16 -15.08
CA SER A 67 -22.94 -11.57 -14.79
C SER A 67 -21.96 -12.15 -13.76
N LEU A 68 -21.19 -11.29 -13.08
CA LEU A 68 -20.12 -11.64 -12.13
C LEU A 68 -19.20 -12.77 -12.62
N PRO A 69 -18.56 -12.63 -13.80
CA PRO A 69 -17.65 -13.65 -14.31
C PRO A 69 -16.34 -13.70 -13.51
N GLY A 70 -15.78 -14.90 -13.32
CA GLY A 70 -14.55 -15.06 -12.54
C GLY A 70 -13.29 -14.42 -13.12
N ARG A 71 -13.25 -14.12 -14.44
CA ARG A 71 -12.19 -13.49 -15.29
C ARG A 71 -10.71 -13.83 -15.06
N ARG A 72 -10.34 -14.46 -13.96
CA ARG A 72 -9.02 -14.91 -13.55
C ARG A 72 -9.05 -16.44 -13.47
N GLU A 73 -7.90 -17.03 -13.74
CA GLU A 73 -7.75 -18.48 -13.68
C GLU A 73 -8.07 -18.97 -12.26
N GLY A 74 -8.84 -20.06 -12.17
CA GLY A 74 -9.27 -20.64 -10.90
C GLY A 74 -10.45 -19.94 -10.21
N VAL A 75 -10.85 -18.74 -10.65
CA VAL A 75 -11.95 -17.99 -10.01
C VAL A 75 -13.30 -18.33 -10.67
N GLY A 76 -14.27 -18.74 -9.86
CA GLY A 76 -15.65 -19.04 -10.28
C GLY A 76 -16.50 -17.77 -10.53
N THR A 77 -17.78 -17.93 -10.86
CA THR A 77 -18.72 -16.78 -10.90
C THR A 77 -19.03 -16.31 -9.48
N GLY A 78 -19.16 -15.00 -9.30
CA GLY A 78 -19.43 -14.38 -8.00
C GLY A 78 -20.89 -14.51 -7.51
N PRO A 79 -21.23 -13.79 -6.41
CA PRO A 79 -20.34 -12.91 -5.65
C PRO A 79 -19.21 -13.71 -4.97
N TRP A 80 -18.03 -13.10 -4.88
CA TRP A 80 -16.81 -13.77 -4.45
C TRP A 80 -16.50 -13.52 -2.98
N THR A 81 -15.90 -14.49 -2.33
CA THR A 81 -15.55 -14.48 -0.90
C THR A 81 -14.26 -15.28 -0.68
N VAL A 82 -13.63 -15.12 0.48
CA VAL A 82 -12.53 -15.95 0.98
C VAL A 82 -12.99 -17.38 1.25
N GLY A 83 -12.03 -18.28 1.48
CA GLY A 83 -12.31 -19.68 1.82
C GLY A 83 -11.77 -20.69 0.82
N GLY A 84 -10.92 -20.24 -0.12
CA GLY A 84 -10.05 -21.13 -0.88
C GLY A 84 -9.08 -21.82 0.08
N GLN A 85 -9.35 -23.08 0.43
CA GLN A 85 -8.36 -23.88 1.13
C GLN A 85 -7.29 -24.25 0.10
N GLY A 86 -6.22 -23.45 0.05
CA GLY A 86 -4.99 -23.83 -0.66
C GLY A 86 -4.54 -25.25 -0.28
N PRO A 87 -3.57 -25.84 -1.00
CA PRO A 87 -3.31 -27.27 -0.93
C PRO A 87 -2.98 -27.82 0.48
N ASP A 88 -2.57 -26.97 1.42
CA ASP A 88 -2.28 -27.34 2.81
C ASP A 88 -2.89 -26.32 3.79
N PRO A 89 -4.01 -26.64 4.49
CA PRO A 89 -4.57 -25.76 5.52
C PRO A 89 -3.63 -25.62 6.73
N PRO A 90 -3.72 -24.52 7.50
CA PRO A 90 -2.82 -24.26 8.63
C PRO A 90 -2.84 -25.40 9.66
N ALA A 91 -1.66 -25.81 10.12
CA ALA A 91 -1.51 -26.97 10.98
C ALA A 91 -2.10 -26.81 12.39
N ASP A 92 -2.42 -25.58 12.80
CA ASP A 92 -2.91 -25.27 14.15
C ASP A 92 -4.43 -25.45 14.34
N GLY A 93 -5.18 -25.60 13.24
CA GLY A 93 -6.64 -25.80 13.27
C GLY A 93 -7.44 -24.61 13.82
N THR A 94 -6.85 -23.41 13.87
CA THR A 94 -7.48 -22.19 14.40
C THR A 94 -8.09 -21.28 13.33
N SER A 95 -7.84 -21.56 12.05
CA SER A 95 -8.44 -20.83 10.94
C SER A 95 -9.91 -21.17 10.74
N THR A 96 -10.66 -20.21 10.20
CA THR A 96 -12.06 -20.32 9.83
C THR A 96 -12.22 -20.14 8.33
N SER A 97 -13.41 -20.40 7.79
CA SER A 97 -13.72 -20.13 6.38
C SER A 97 -13.75 -18.65 6.02
N HIS A 98 -13.74 -17.76 7.02
CA HIS A 98 -13.71 -16.31 6.84
C HIS A 98 -12.28 -15.75 6.87
N ASP A 99 -11.27 -16.57 7.12
CA ASP A 99 -9.89 -16.12 7.10
C ASP A 99 -9.33 -16.12 5.68
N TYR A 100 -8.66 -15.02 5.31
CA TYR A 100 -7.92 -14.95 4.07
C TYR A 100 -6.72 -15.89 4.08
N HIS A 101 -6.65 -16.77 3.09
CA HIS A 101 -5.66 -17.83 3.03
C HIS A 101 -4.89 -17.81 1.70
N THR A 102 -3.57 -17.63 1.81
CA THR A 102 -2.65 -17.84 0.69
C THR A 102 -1.37 -18.50 1.17
N VAL A 103 -0.73 -19.25 0.28
CA VAL A 103 0.68 -19.64 0.48
C VAL A 103 1.55 -18.55 -0.16
N SER A 104 2.74 -18.31 0.37
CA SER A 104 3.69 -17.38 -0.24
C SER A 104 3.94 -17.77 -1.70
N GLY A 105 3.73 -16.85 -2.65
CA GLY A 105 3.69 -17.17 -4.09
C GLY A 105 4.98 -17.77 -4.67
N TYR A 106 6.12 -17.58 -4.00
CA TYR A 106 7.42 -18.12 -4.43
C TYR A 106 7.87 -19.35 -3.64
N TYR A 107 7.02 -19.90 -2.77
CA TYR A 107 7.36 -21.09 -2.01
C TYR A 107 6.87 -22.36 -2.72
N TRP A 108 7.70 -23.40 -2.69
CA TRP A 108 7.44 -24.70 -3.30
C TRP A 108 7.79 -25.83 -2.33
N PRO A 109 7.18 -27.03 -2.45
CA PRO A 109 7.62 -28.20 -1.71
C PRO A 109 9.12 -28.47 -1.89
N CYS A 110 9.83 -28.92 -0.85
CA CYS A 110 11.29 -29.06 -0.92
C CYS A 110 11.81 -30.08 -1.94
N TYR A 111 10.96 -31.01 -2.39
CA TYR A 111 11.29 -31.95 -3.46
C TYR A 111 11.00 -31.39 -4.86
N ALA A 112 10.42 -30.19 -4.97
CA ALA A 112 9.93 -29.66 -6.24
C ALA A 112 11.08 -29.43 -7.22
N THR A 113 10.85 -29.80 -8.46
CA THR A 113 11.74 -29.48 -9.58
C THR A 113 11.16 -28.33 -10.38
N CYS A 114 12.02 -27.46 -10.90
CA CYS A 114 11.59 -26.30 -11.67
C CYS A 114 10.59 -26.67 -12.79
N PRO A 115 9.36 -26.11 -12.78
CA PRO A 115 8.39 -26.36 -13.83
C PRO A 115 8.87 -25.89 -15.20
N SER A 116 8.56 -26.65 -16.25
CA SER A 116 8.96 -26.31 -17.63
C SER A 116 8.32 -25.02 -18.17
N LYS A 117 7.32 -24.45 -17.48
CA LYS A 117 6.76 -23.14 -17.82
C LYS A 117 7.77 -22.00 -17.64
N PHE A 118 8.77 -22.20 -16.79
CA PHE A 118 9.84 -21.23 -16.57
C PHE A 118 11.00 -21.52 -17.51
N THR A 119 11.29 -20.58 -18.41
CA THR A 119 12.41 -20.68 -19.35
C THR A 119 13.77 -20.42 -18.69
N HIS A 120 13.78 -19.87 -17.48
CA HIS A 120 14.94 -19.42 -16.73
C HIS A 120 15.32 -20.31 -15.54
N CYS A 121 14.82 -21.56 -15.48
CA CYS A 121 15.11 -22.50 -14.39
C CYS A 121 16.60 -22.60 -14.04
N ALA A 122 17.46 -22.75 -15.04
CA ALA A 122 18.91 -22.92 -14.85
C ALA A 122 19.62 -21.69 -14.28
N GLN A 123 18.95 -20.53 -14.24
CA GLN A 123 19.54 -19.25 -13.83
C GLN A 123 19.27 -18.93 -12.36
N GLY A 124 18.30 -19.57 -11.70
CA GLY A 124 17.91 -19.18 -10.34
C GLY A 124 17.22 -20.23 -9.47
N TRP A 125 16.73 -21.37 -10.00
CA TRP A 125 15.92 -22.30 -9.20
C TRP A 125 16.69 -22.87 -7.98
N ASP A 126 17.93 -23.35 -8.18
CA ASP A 126 18.71 -24.00 -7.11
C ASP A 126 19.63 -23.03 -6.32
N GLN A 127 19.43 -21.70 -6.43
CA GLN A 127 20.35 -20.73 -5.81
C GLN A 127 19.93 -20.29 -4.40
N ASP A 128 18.71 -20.61 -3.97
CA ASP A 128 18.18 -20.15 -2.68
C ASP A 128 18.56 -21.10 -1.53
N LEU A 129 19.16 -20.53 -0.47
CA LEU A 129 19.58 -21.23 0.75
C LEU A 129 18.39 -21.57 1.65
N HIS A 130 18.42 -22.74 2.29
CA HIS A 130 17.40 -23.16 3.25
C HIS A 130 18.05 -23.97 4.38
N ASP A 131 17.57 -23.73 5.59
CA ASP A 131 17.94 -24.43 6.81
C ASP A 131 16.86 -25.48 7.11
N GLY A 132 17.18 -26.77 7.01
CA GLY A 132 16.26 -27.86 7.37
C GLY A 132 16.41 -29.10 6.49
N GLU A 133 16.16 -30.29 7.06
CA GLU A 133 16.09 -31.53 6.29
C GLU A 133 14.73 -31.64 5.59
N CYS A 134 14.74 -31.83 4.27
CA CYS A 134 13.54 -32.05 3.47
C CYS A 134 12.94 -33.44 3.78
N ASP A 135 11.68 -33.47 4.22
CA ASP A 135 10.91 -34.71 4.27
C ASP A 135 10.40 -35.04 2.86
N ALA A 136 10.98 -36.06 2.25
CA ALA A 136 10.62 -36.48 0.89
C ALA A 136 9.16 -36.99 0.75
N ALA A 137 8.48 -37.33 1.85
CA ALA A 137 7.09 -37.78 1.81
C ALA A 137 6.10 -36.61 1.82
N SER A 138 6.38 -35.56 2.59
CA SER A 138 5.50 -34.40 2.75
C SER A 138 5.91 -33.19 1.92
N GLY A 139 7.19 -33.09 1.51
CA GLY A 139 7.73 -31.93 0.82
C GLY A 139 7.95 -30.72 1.72
N ILE A 140 8.02 -30.95 3.04
CA ILE A 140 8.15 -29.92 4.06
C ILE A 140 9.58 -29.93 4.64
N PRO A 141 10.17 -28.78 5.02
CA PRO A 141 9.64 -27.42 4.87
C PRO A 141 9.64 -26.95 3.41
N TRP A 142 8.66 -26.14 3.01
CA TRP A 142 8.69 -25.53 1.68
C TRP A 142 9.86 -24.55 1.53
N ILE A 143 10.41 -24.45 0.32
CA ILE A 143 11.58 -23.64 -0.02
C ILE A 143 11.15 -22.46 -0.88
N LYS A 144 11.75 -21.28 -0.62
CA LYS A 144 11.59 -20.10 -1.47
C LYS A 144 12.40 -20.28 -2.77
N HIS A 145 11.77 -20.03 -3.90
CA HIS A 145 12.38 -19.86 -5.22
C HIS A 145 11.95 -18.51 -5.79
N ASP A 146 12.66 -17.44 -5.42
CA ASP A 146 12.27 -16.07 -5.78
C ASP A 146 12.25 -15.87 -7.32
N GLY A 147 11.19 -15.24 -7.84
CA GLY A 147 10.94 -15.13 -9.28
C GLY A 147 10.18 -16.30 -9.91
N PHE A 148 10.00 -17.42 -9.22
CA PHE A 148 9.26 -18.59 -9.71
C PHE A 148 7.86 -18.69 -9.10
N LEU A 149 6.92 -17.91 -9.64
CA LEU A 149 5.55 -17.80 -9.10
C LEU A 149 4.73 -19.09 -9.24
N ARG A 150 4.16 -19.56 -8.13
CA ARG A 150 3.18 -20.64 -8.08
C ARG A 150 1.77 -20.08 -7.94
N ASP A 151 1.05 -19.98 -9.06
CA ASP A 151 -0.29 -19.40 -9.13
C ASP A 151 -1.30 -20.12 -8.21
N GLU A 152 -1.18 -21.43 -8.04
CA GLU A 152 -2.07 -22.21 -7.17
C GLU A 152 -1.91 -21.88 -5.68
N ASN A 153 -0.91 -21.08 -5.29
CA ASN A 153 -0.76 -20.59 -3.92
C ASN A 153 -1.69 -19.40 -3.60
N LEU A 154 -2.31 -18.79 -4.62
CA LEU A 154 -2.83 -17.43 -4.57
C LEU A 154 -4.34 -17.35 -4.87
N GLU A 155 -5.11 -18.39 -4.54
CA GLU A 155 -6.54 -18.48 -4.85
C GLU A 155 -7.36 -17.32 -4.26
N ASP A 156 -7.27 -17.07 -2.95
CA ASP A 156 -7.97 -15.94 -2.32
C ASP A 156 -7.45 -14.59 -2.85
N LEU A 157 -6.18 -14.50 -3.24
CA LEU A 157 -5.65 -13.30 -3.91
C LEU A 157 -6.32 -13.08 -5.26
N TYR A 158 -6.41 -14.09 -6.13
CA TYR A 158 -7.05 -13.95 -7.43
C TYR A 158 -8.55 -13.67 -7.29
N THR A 159 -9.19 -14.26 -6.29
CA THR A 159 -10.58 -13.99 -5.95
C THR A 159 -10.77 -12.53 -5.49
N MET A 160 -9.91 -12.02 -4.60
CA MET A 160 -9.89 -10.62 -4.17
C MET A 160 -9.68 -9.66 -5.35
N ILE A 161 -8.74 -9.97 -6.24
CA ILE A 161 -8.47 -9.09 -7.38
C ILE A 161 -9.68 -9.07 -8.32
N ASN A 162 -10.31 -10.22 -8.57
CA ASN A 162 -11.50 -10.26 -9.42
C ASN A 162 -12.68 -9.49 -8.81
N MET A 163 -12.86 -9.61 -7.49
CA MET A 163 -13.83 -8.84 -6.70
C MET A 163 -13.59 -7.33 -6.87
N MET A 164 -12.37 -6.86 -6.61
CA MET A 164 -12.03 -5.43 -6.66
C MET A 164 -12.07 -4.86 -8.09
N ASP A 165 -11.58 -5.60 -9.09
CA ASP A 165 -11.65 -5.23 -10.51
C ASP A 165 -13.09 -5.16 -11.01
N THR A 166 -13.99 -5.96 -10.43
CA THR A 166 -15.42 -5.92 -10.75
C THR A 166 -16.09 -4.73 -10.11
N ALA A 167 -15.92 -4.57 -8.79
CA ALA A 167 -16.54 -3.50 -8.02
C ALA A 167 -16.13 -2.10 -8.49
N GLU A 168 -14.84 -1.87 -8.75
CA GLU A 168 -14.33 -0.58 -9.22
C GLU A 168 -14.96 -0.19 -10.56
N VAL A 169 -14.92 -1.09 -11.56
CA VAL A 169 -15.44 -0.79 -12.90
C VAL A 169 -16.94 -0.51 -12.85
N LEU A 170 -17.70 -1.26 -12.06
CA LEU A 170 -19.14 -1.04 -11.91
C LEU A 170 -19.44 0.28 -11.19
N ALA A 171 -18.71 0.61 -10.11
CA ALA A 171 -18.88 1.87 -9.40
C ALA A 171 -18.51 3.08 -10.27
N LEU A 172 -17.38 3.02 -11.00
CA LEU A 172 -16.97 4.05 -11.95
C LEU A 172 -17.98 4.19 -13.09
N ALA A 173 -18.48 3.10 -13.64
CA ALA A 173 -19.48 3.13 -14.71
C ALA A 173 -20.78 3.80 -14.24
N TRP A 174 -21.29 3.42 -13.07
CA TRP A 174 -22.48 4.07 -12.50
C TRP A 174 -22.27 5.58 -12.25
N TRP A 175 -21.11 5.95 -11.73
CA TRP A 175 -20.86 7.32 -11.29
C TRP A 175 -20.48 8.27 -12.44
N LEU A 176 -19.66 7.80 -13.40
CA LEU A 176 -19.13 8.62 -14.51
C LEU A 176 -20.03 8.61 -15.75
N LEU A 177 -20.68 7.49 -16.08
CA LEU A 177 -21.43 7.39 -17.34
C LEU A 177 -22.75 8.16 -17.26
N PRO A 178 -23.16 8.88 -18.32
CA PRO A 178 -24.36 9.72 -18.31
C PRO A 178 -25.67 8.96 -18.06
N GLU A 179 -25.69 7.66 -18.39
CA GLU A 179 -26.85 6.80 -18.21
C GLU A 179 -27.20 6.59 -16.73
N HIS A 180 -26.20 6.73 -15.82
CA HIS A 180 -26.36 6.54 -14.39
C HIS A 180 -27.11 5.25 -14.02
N ASP A 181 -26.75 4.13 -14.67
CA ASP A 181 -27.40 2.84 -14.45
C ASP A 181 -27.16 2.35 -13.01
N VAL A 182 -28.20 2.46 -12.18
CA VAL A 182 -28.17 2.11 -10.75
C VAL A 182 -27.87 0.63 -10.52
N THR A 183 -28.11 -0.24 -11.50
CA THR A 183 -27.84 -1.68 -11.36
C THR A 183 -26.35 -1.98 -11.24
N TYR A 184 -25.49 -1.13 -11.82
CA TYR A 184 -24.04 -1.22 -11.64
C TYR A 184 -23.64 -0.96 -10.18
N ALA A 185 -24.18 0.09 -9.55
CA ALA A 185 -23.90 0.39 -8.14
C ALA A 185 -24.44 -0.70 -7.20
N GLN A 186 -25.66 -1.21 -7.44
CA GLN A 186 -26.23 -2.31 -6.68
C GLN A 186 -25.35 -3.56 -6.73
N THR A 187 -24.89 -3.92 -7.93
CA THR A 187 -24.01 -5.09 -8.13
C THR A 187 -22.64 -4.86 -7.49
N ALA A 188 -22.09 -3.65 -7.54
CA ALA A 188 -20.84 -3.32 -6.87
C ALA A 188 -20.96 -3.44 -5.34
N VAL A 189 -22.05 -2.96 -4.74
CA VAL A 189 -22.34 -3.11 -3.31
C VAL A 189 -22.52 -4.58 -2.93
N GLU A 190 -23.20 -5.39 -3.74
CA GLU A 190 -23.36 -6.84 -3.52
C GLU A 190 -22.00 -7.57 -3.51
N VAL A 191 -21.14 -7.27 -4.48
CA VAL A 191 -19.80 -7.86 -4.61
C VAL A 191 -18.91 -7.48 -3.42
N LEU A 192 -18.90 -6.21 -3.03
CA LEU A 192 -18.13 -5.73 -1.88
C LEU A 192 -18.70 -6.28 -0.56
N GLY A 193 -20.03 -6.35 -0.45
CA GLY A 193 -20.70 -6.88 0.74
C GLY A 193 -20.36 -8.33 1.01
N ALA A 194 -20.42 -9.18 -0.01
CA ALA A 194 -20.04 -10.59 0.11
C ALA A 194 -18.57 -10.78 0.56
N TRP A 195 -17.67 -9.88 0.16
CA TRP A 195 -16.28 -9.95 0.58
C TRP A 195 -16.02 -9.37 1.97
N PHE A 196 -16.68 -8.28 2.35
CA PHE A 196 -16.28 -7.49 3.53
C PHE A 196 -17.23 -7.59 4.71
N TRP A 197 -18.55 -7.46 4.53
CA TRP A 197 -19.46 -7.25 5.67
C TRP A 197 -20.68 -8.17 5.75
N ASP A 198 -20.88 -9.05 4.78
CA ASP A 198 -21.89 -10.10 4.87
C ASP A 198 -21.51 -11.10 5.98
N GLU A 199 -22.44 -11.42 6.87
CA GLU A 199 -22.16 -12.27 8.04
C GLU A 199 -21.75 -13.70 7.64
N SER A 200 -22.23 -14.21 6.51
CA SER A 200 -22.00 -15.58 6.07
C SER A 200 -20.77 -15.76 5.18
N THR A 201 -20.27 -14.66 4.58
CA THR A 201 -19.21 -14.69 3.58
C THR A 201 -18.11 -13.65 3.79
N GLY A 202 -18.31 -12.64 4.64
CA GLY A 202 -17.33 -11.57 4.85
C GLY A 202 -16.01 -12.08 5.41
N MET A 203 -14.92 -11.67 4.78
CA MET A 203 -13.56 -11.91 5.23
C MET A 203 -13.33 -11.25 6.60
N GLU A 204 -12.71 -11.97 7.53
CA GLU A 204 -12.22 -11.37 8.76
C GLU A 204 -11.09 -10.36 8.44
N PRO A 205 -11.12 -9.13 8.99
CA PRO A 205 -10.15 -8.07 8.73
C PRO A 205 -8.79 -8.33 9.42
N ARG A 206 -8.17 -9.47 9.12
CA ARG A 206 -6.87 -9.92 9.60
C ARG A 206 -6.19 -10.82 8.56
N LEU A 207 -4.85 -10.85 8.53
CA LEU A 207 -4.07 -11.68 7.61
C LEU A 207 -3.22 -12.73 8.33
N GLU A 208 -3.76 -13.37 9.36
CA GLU A 208 -3.02 -14.36 10.17
C GLU A 208 -2.56 -15.60 9.38
N TYR A 209 -3.23 -15.89 8.25
CA TYR A 209 -2.96 -17.05 7.39
C TYR A 209 -2.61 -16.66 5.94
N GLY A 210 -2.37 -15.37 5.70
CA GLY A 210 -1.88 -14.90 4.42
C GLY A 210 -0.39 -15.22 4.26
N GLY A 211 0.02 -15.61 3.05
CA GLY A 211 1.42 -15.83 2.71
C GLY A 211 2.08 -16.94 3.55
N ALA A 212 1.34 -17.98 3.92
CA ALA A 212 1.84 -19.13 4.66
C ALA A 212 3.09 -19.75 4.01
N GLN A 213 3.95 -20.33 4.82
CA GLN A 213 5.17 -21.05 4.41
C GLN A 213 5.10 -22.45 5.02
N PRO A 214 4.56 -23.46 4.32
CA PRO A 214 4.26 -24.76 4.92
C PRO A 214 5.47 -25.42 5.60
N GLY A 215 5.28 -25.78 6.87
CA GLY A 215 6.33 -26.29 7.77
C GLY A 215 7.20 -25.25 8.44
N ILE A 216 6.97 -23.96 8.19
CA ILE A 216 7.73 -22.86 8.76
C ILE A 216 6.79 -21.91 9.51
N TYR A 217 5.83 -21.29 8.81
CA TYR A 217 4.90 -20.30 9.35
C TYR A 217 3.49 -20.49 8.78
N ASN A 218 2.46 -20.35 9.62
CA ASN A 218 1.05 -20.42 9.20
C ASN A 218 0.59 -19.18 8.43
N GLY A 219 1.32 -18.07 8.55
CA GLY A 219 1.12 -16.83 7.80
C GLY A 219 2.35 -15.93 7.97
N THR A 220 2.44 -14.86 7.18
CA THR A 220 3.57 -13.92 7.23
C THR A 220 3.10 -12.48 7.07
N ALA A 221 3.82 -11.54 7.70
CA ALA A 221 3.55 -10.11 7.58
C ALA A 221 3.52 -9.63 6.11
N GLY A 222 4.40 -10.21 5.28
CA GLY A 222 4.52 -9.90 3.86
C GLY A 222 3.28 -10.22 3.02
N ALA A 223 2.26 -10.91 3.55
CA ALA A 223 0.98 -11.08 2.87
C ALA A 223 0.22 -9.76 2.67
N SER A 224 0.50 -8.78 3.53
CA SER A 224 -0.13 -7.45 3.51
C SER A 224 0.11 -6.71 2.20
N ILE A 225 1.22 -6.97 1.49
CA ILE A 225 1.48 -6.37 0.17
C ILE A 225 0.41 -6.70 -0.85
N ALA A 226 -0.13 -7.91 -0.82
CA ALA A 226 -1.12 -8.32 -1.79
C ALA A 226 -2.41 -7.50 -1.60
N PHE A 227 -2.77 -7.27 -0.32
CA PHE A 227 -3.90 -6.43 0.07
C PHE A 227 -3.66 -4.95 -0.26
N SER A 228 -2.51 -4.41 0.14
CA SER A 228 -2.19 -2.99 -0.04
C SER A 228 -1.96 -2.62 -1.50
N TYR A 229 -1.39 -3.52 -2.31
CA TYR A 229 -1.24 -3.32 -3.76
C TYR A 229 -2.56 -3.42 -4.52
N ARG A 230 -3.39 -4.42 -4.20
CA ARG A 230 -4.60 -4.73 -4.99
C ARG A 230 -5.84 -3.94 -4.57
N LEU A 231 -5.96 -3.59 -3.30
CA LEU A 231 -7.05 -2.75 -2.79
C LEU A 231 -6.63 -1.28 -2.67
N GLY A 232 -5.38 -1.01 -2.26
CA GLY A 232 -4.75 0.30 -2.28
C GLY A 232 -5.67 1.46 -1.87
N THR A 233 -5.64 2.52 -2.67
CA THR A 233 -6.58 3.65 -2.61
C THR A 233 -7.93 3.33 -3.27
N ARG A 234 -7.92 2.51 -4.32
CA ARG A 234 -9.10 2.20 -5.14
C ARG A 234 -10.27 1.61 -4.38
N LEU A 235 -10.04 0.81 -3.33
CA LEU A 235 -11.11 0.32 -2.47
C LEU A 235 -11.83 1.48 -1.77
N SER A 236 -11.07 2.35 -1.11
CA SER A 236 -11.64 3.50 -0.40
C SER A 236 -12.37 4.43 -1.37
N ASP A 237 -11.78 4.71 -2.52
CA ASP A 237 -12.40 5.59 -3.51
C ASP A 237 -13.67 4.99 -4.13
N THR A 238 -13.66 3.70 -4.43
CA THR A 238 -14.85 2.95 -4.88
C THR A 238 -15.97 3.05 -3.86
N MET A 239 -15.66 2.87 -2.57
CA MET A 239 -16.63 3.01 -1.49
C MET A 239 -17.15 4.45 -1.36
N GLU A 240 -16.29 5.47 -1.51
CA GLU A 240 -16.71 6.89 -1.50
C GLU A 240 -17.67 7.23 -2.63
N LEU A 241 -17.49 6.66 -3.82
CA LEU A 241 -18.49 6.80 -4.89
C LEU A 241 -19.80 6.13 -4.49
N LEU A 242 -19.77 4.86 -4.08
CA LEU A 242 -21.00 4.11 -3.75
C LEU A 242 -21.79 4.72 -2.59
N LYS A 243 -21.11 5.36 -1.63
CA LYS A 243 -21.76 6.13 -0.55
C LYS A 243 -22.62 7.30 -1.05
N THR A 244 -22.40 7.79 -2.28
CA THR A 244 -23.25 8.83 -2.87
C THR A 244 -24.50 8.28 -3.54
N ALA A 245 -24.70 6.96 -3.55
CA ALA A 245 -25.91 6.35 -4.09
C ALA A 245 -27.10 6.58 -3.17
N ASP A 246 -28.31 6.42 -3.70
CA ASP A 246 -29.53 6.49 -2.90
C ASP A 246 -29.55 5.40 -1.81
N ALA A 247 -30.31 5.65 -0.74
CA ALA A 247 -30.37 4.76 0.43
C ALA A 247 -30.92 3.35 0.15
N ASP A 248 -31.52 3.13 -1.03
CA ASP A 248 -31.96 1.82 -1.51
C ASP A 248 -30.80 0.99 -2.12
N VAL A 249 -29.68 1.64 -2.45
CA VAL A 249 -28.46 1.01 -2.97
C VAL A 249 -27.38 0.94 -1.90
N TRP A 250 -27.10 2.06 -1.24
CA TRP A 250 -26.18 2.12 -0.11
C TRP A 250 -26.98 2.23 1.18
N THR A 251 -27.30 1.08 1.77
CA THR A 251 -28.22 1.04 2.90
C THR A 251 -27.51 1.42 4.21
N ALA A 252 -28.29 1.71 5.25
CA ALA A 252 -27.73 1.92 6.59
C ALA A 252 -27.02 0.66 7.13
N ALA A 253 -27.39 -0.54 6.67
CA ALA A 253 -26.73 -1.78 7.04
C ALA A 253 -25.36 -1.90 6.37
N ASP A 254 -25.25 -1.56 5.09
CA ASP A 254 -23.97 -1.55 4.36
C ASP A 254 -23.02 -0.51 4.96
N ALA A 255 -23.54 0.67 5.29
CA ALA A 255 -22.78 1.71 5.97
C ALA A 255 -22.22 1.25 7.32
N ALA A 256 -23.04 0.54 8.12
CA ALA A 256 -22.60 0.01 9.41
C ALA A 256 -21.60 -1.15 9.26
N GLY A 257 -21.84 -2.06 8.31
CA GLY A 257 -20.97 -3.20 8.03
C GLY A 257 -19.59 -2.76 7.53
N TRP A 258 -19.54 -1.82 6.59
CA TRP A 258 -18.28 -1.24 6.12
C TRP A 258 -17.53 -0.49 7.23
N ALA A 259 -18.24 0.30 8.05
CA ALA A 259 -17.62 1.03 9.16
C ALA A 259 -17.02 0.07 10.21
N ASP A 260 -17.71 -1.03 10.53
CA ASP A 260 -17.17 -2.06 11.43
C ASP A 260 -15.93 -2.73 10.84
N TRP A 261 -16.03 -3.22 9.60
CA TRP A 261 -14.94 -3.94 8.96
C TRP A 261 -13.69 -3.06 8.81
N SER A 262 -13.85 -1.84 8.29
CA SER A 262 -12.74 -0.90 8.09
C SER A 262 -12.10 -0.47 9.41
N GLY A 263 -12.90 -0.27 10.47
CA GLY A 263 -12.40 0.03 11.81
C GLY A 263 -11.55 -1.11 12.39
N ARG A 264 -12.03 -2.36 12.31
CA ARG A 264 -11.28 -3.55 12.75
C ARG A 264 -10.02 -3.78 11.91
N TRP A 265 -10.06 -3.49 10.61
CA TRP A 265 -8.89 -3.58 9.73
C TRP A 265 -7.80 -2.58 10.13
N VAL A 266 -8.15 -1.32 10.37
CA VAL A 266 -7.20 -0.30 10.85
C VAL A 266 -6.63 -0.67 12.21
N GLU A 267 -7.45 -1.18 13.13
CA GLU A 267 -6.98 -1.69 14.42
C GLU A 267 -5.99 -2.85 14.24
N TRP A 268 -6.31 -3.85 13.40
CA TRP A 268 -5.41 -4.97 13.13
C TRP A 268 -4.09 -4.51 12.50
N MET A 269 -4.13 -3.67 11.47
CA MET A 269 -2.91 -3.16 10.81
C MET A 269 -1.99 -2.41 11.78
N THR A 270 -2.56 -1.68 12.74
CA THR A 270 -1.78 -0.82 13.65
C THR A 270 -1.33 -1.53 14.94
N THR A 271 -2.02 -2.59 15.36
CA THR A 271 -1.79 -3.23 16.67
C THR A 271 -1.28 -4.66 16.59
N SER A 272 -1.57 -5.39 15.51
CA SER A 272 -1.13 -6.79 15.35
C SER A 272 0.39 -6.89 15.16
N GLU A 273 0.94 -8.08 15.38
CA GLU A 273 2.35 -8.35 15.10
C GLU A 273 2.66 -8.21 13.60
N PHE A 274 1.86 -8.83 12.73
CA PHE A 274 2.05 -8.77 11.28
C PHE A 274 1.87 -7.36 10.73
N GLY A 275 0.84 -6.64 11.17
CA GLY A 275 0.64 -5.24 10.79
C GLY A 275 1.82 -4.35 11.18
N ARG A 276 2.31 -4.46 12.42
CA ARG A 276 3.48 -3.69 12.88
C ARG A 276 4.77 -4.05 12.16
N ILE A 277 4.98 -5.32 11.82
CA ILE A 277 6.15 -5.74 11.02
C ILE A 277 6.08 -5.13 9.62
N GLU A 278 4.94 -5.22 8.94
CA GLU A 278 4.81 -4.69 7.58
C GLU A 278 4.86 -3.16 7.54
N LEU A 279 4.37 -2.47 8.57
CA LEU A 279 4.55 -1.02 8.72
C LEU A 279 6.04 -0.61 8.81
N GLY A 280 6.92 -1.54 9.18
CA GLY A 280 8.38 -1.37 9.14
C GLY A 280 9.04 -1.83 7.84
N ALA A 281 8.29 -2.25 6.82
CA ALA A 281 8.82 -2.71 5.55
C ALA A 281 9.51 -1.59 4.75
N VAL A 282 10.22 -1.99 3.69
CA VAL A 282 10.98 -1.11 2.79
C VAL A 282 10.65 -1.43 1.33
N GLY A 283 11.04 -0.54 0.40
CA GLY A 283 10.77 -0.72 -1.02
C GLY A 283 9.26 -0.71 -1.34
N ASN A 284 8.87 -1.51 -2.33
CA ASN A 284 7.50 -1.60 -2.81
C ASN A 284 6.47 -1.95 -1.73
N HIS A 285 6.84 -2.78 -0.75
CA HIS A 285 5.95 -3.13 0.36
C HIS A 285 5.53 -1.88 1.13
N ALA A 286 6.49 -1.02 1.46
CA ALA A 286 6.22 0.22 2.16
C ALA A 286 5.38 1.16 1.30
N THR A 287 5.76 1.37 0.03
CA THR A 287 5.05 2.26 -0.89
C THR A 287 3.55 1.94 -0.97
N PHE A 288 3.19 0.69 -1.20
CA PHE A 288 1.78 0.29 -1.29
C PHE A 288 1.08 0.31 0.07
N LEU A 289 1.76 -0.09 1.14
CA LEU A 289 1.19 -0.05 2.48
C LEU A 289 0.87 1.38 2.93
N TYR A 290 1.72 2.36 2.62
CA TYR A 290 1.43 3.78 2.90
C TYR A 290 0.20 4.28 2.17
N SER A 291 0.08 3.97 0.88
CA SER A 291 -1.10 4.32 0.08
C SER A 291 -2.37 3.74 0.69
N HIS A 292 -2.33 2.46 1.09
CA HIS A 292 -3.48 1.79 1.68
C HIS A 292 -3.80 2.33 3.09
N LYS A 293 -2.79 2.54 3.94
CA LYS A 293 -2.96 3.11 5.30
C LYS A 293 -3.57 4.50 5.22
N LEU A 294 -3.09 5.35 4.31
CA LEU A 294 -3.64 6.69 4.10
C LEU A 294 -5.10 6.64 3.65
N ALA A 295 -5.42 5.74 2.71
CA ALA A 295 -6.78 5.56 2.22
C ALA A 295 -7.75 5.11 3.32
N MET A 296 -7.35 4.09 4.10
CA MET A 296 -8.16 3.61 5.21
C MET A 296 -8.29 4.67 6.32
N ALA A 297 -7.23 5.42 6.63
CA ALA A 297 -7.30 6.54 7.57
C ALA A 297 -8.35 7.57 7.11
N LYS A 298 -8.31 7.97 5.83
CA LYS A 298 -9.29 8.91 5.27
C LYS A 298 -10.71 8.34 5.31
N ALA A 299 -10.88 7.06 4.98
CA ALA A 299 -12.18 6.37 5.01
C ALA A 299 -12.83 6.34 6.41
N THR A 300 -12.03 6.34 7.48
CA THR A 300 -12.54 6.44 8.86
C THR A 300 -12.93 7.86 9.29
N GLY A 301 -12.53 8.88 8.54
CA GLY A 301 -12.70 10.29 8.91
C GLY A 301 -11.75 10.78 10.00
N ASP A 302 -10.68 10.02 10.30
CA ASP A 302 -9.67 10.39 11.29
C ASP A 302 -8.59 11.28 10.65
N ASP A 303 -8.86 12.58 10.59
CA ASP A 303 -7.92 13.57 10.06
C ASP A 303 -6.58 13.61 10.83
N ALA A 304 -6.57 13.26 12.12
CA ALA A 304 -5.34 13.23 12.91
C ALA A 304 -4.44 12.05 12.47
N LEU A 305 -5.04 10.88 12.22
CA LEU A 305 -4.33 9.75 11.64
C LEU A 305 -3.82 10.06 10.21
N VAL A 306 -4.61 10.75 9.39
CA VAL A 306 -4.15 11.21 8.06
C VAL A 306 -2.91 12.10 8.18
N LEU A 307 -2.95 13.11 9.06
CA LEU A 307 -1.82 14.01 9.27
C LEU A 307 -0.57 13.27 9.81
N ASP A 308 -0.74 12.28 10.67
CA ASP A 308 0.35 11.44 11.19
C ASP A 308 1.00 10.61 10.07
N VAL A 309 0.19 9.96 9.23
CA VAL A 309 0.68 9.18 8.08
C VAL A 309 1.46 10.07 7.12
N VAL A 310 0.92 11.24 6.76
CA VAL A 310 1.58 12.18 5.84
C VAL A 310 2.89 12.72 6.41
N ALA A 311 2.93 13.05 7.71
CA ALA A 311 4.15 13.50 8.38
C ALA A 311 5.24 12.40 8.39
N GLY A 312 4.84 11.13 8.45
CA GLY A 312 5.77 10.00 8.46
C GLY A 312 6.44 9.69 7.11
N LEU A 313 5.87 10.14 5.99
CA LEU A 313 6.30 9.81 4.62
C LEU A 313 7.64 10.38 4.16
N ARG A 314 8.21 11.35 4.89
CA ARG A 314 9.49 11.97 4.52
C ARG A 314 10.63 11.65 5.46
N THR A 315 10.33 11.49 6.74
CA THR A 315 11.36 11.55 7.77
C THR A 315 11.34 10.25 8.56
N ARG A 316 10.18 9.91 9.12
CA ARG A 316 10.05 8.80 10.07
C ARG A 316 10.29 7.48 9.36
N GLU A 317 9.49 7.08 8.39
CA GLU A 317 9.30 5.65 8.16
C GLU A 317 10.37 4.92 7.33
N ALA A 318 10.61 3.63 7.64
CA ALA A 318 11.68 2.82 7.04
C ALA A 318 11.60 2.78 5.50
N GLY A 319 10.38 2.79 4.96
CA GLY A 319 10.10 2.88 3.54
C GLY A 319 9.38 4.16 3.14
N SER A 320 9.68 5.26 3.83
CA SER A 320 9.35 6.60 3.37
C SER A 320 9.88 6.82 1.93
N LEU A 321 9.27 7.75 1.20
CA LEU A 321 9.66 8.07 -0.19
C LEU A 321 11.16 8.39 -0.32
N ALA A 322 11.78 8.87 0.76
CA ALA A 322 13.15 9.34 0.79
C ALA A 322 14.22 8.23 0.86
N TRP A 323 13.90 7.06 1.41
CA TRP A 323 14.92 6.06 1.77
C TRP A 323 15.12 4.96 0.74
N GLN A 324 14.22 4.85 -0.23
CA GLN A 324 14.21 3.77 -1.21
C GLN A 324 14.69 4.18 -2.60
N ILE A 325 15.01 5.46 -2.82
CA ILE A 325 15.48 6.00 -4.10
C ILE A 325 16.87 6.61 -3.89
N GLU A 326 17.85 6.12 -4.64
CA GLU A 326 19.23 6.64 -4.66
C GLU A 326 19.32 7.97 -5.44
N PRO A 327 20.39 8.77 -5.29
CA PRO A 327 20.61 9.97 -6.10
C PRO A 327 20.52 9.78 -7.60
N SER A 328 20.89 8.59 -8.06
CA SER A 328 20.80 8.18 -9.46
C SER A 328 19.36 7.99 -9.95
N GLY A 329 18.40 7.85 -9.03
CA GLY A 329 17.04 7.38 -9.27
C GLY A 329 16.89 5.86 -9.14
N GLU A 330 17.99 5.12 -8.99
CA GLU A 330 17.91 3.67 -8.78
C GLU A 330 17.14 3.36 -7.49
N MET A 331 16.36 2.28 -7.50
CA MET A 331 15.69 1.74 -6.32
C MET A 331 16.34 0.40 -5.96
N PRO A 332 17.40 0.37 -5.12
CA PRO A 332 18.29 -0.80 -4.98
C PRO A 332 17.59 -2.07 -4.47
N ILE A 333 16.58 -1.91 -3.62
CA ILE A 333 15.78 -3.04 -3.12
C ILE A 333 15.06 -3.74 -4.28
N GLU A 334 14.60 -2.97 -5.27
CA GLU A 334 13.90 -3.49 -6.44
C GLU A 334 14.88 -3.98 -7.50
N THR A 335 15.97 -3.25 -7.75
CA THR A 335 16.98 -3.65 -8.75
C THR A 335 17.75 -4.91 -8.36
N ALA A 336 17.82 -5.22 -7.06
CA ALA A 336 18.39 -6.46 -6.54
C ALA A 336 17.48 -7.70 -6.68
N ARG A 337 16.22 -7.55 -7.08
CA ARG A 337 15.29 -8.68 -7.21
C ARG A 337 15.61 -9.54 -8.44
N PRO A 338 15.30 -10.85 -8.42
CA PRO A 338 15.41 -11.69 -9.61
C PRO A 338 14.51 -11.22 -10.76
N THR A 339 13.45 -10.46 -10.50
CA THR A 339 12.61 -9.81 -11.53
C THR A 339 12.71 -8.30 -11.39
N SER A 340 13.95 -7.79 -11.47
CA SER A 340 14.28 -6.42 -11.08
C SER A 340 13.57 -5.36 -11.91
N LYS A 341 13.32 -5.61 -13.21
CA LYS A 341 12.61 -4.66 -14.06
C LYS A 341 11.16 -4.51 -13.61
N THR A 342 10.49 -5.64 -13.37
CA THR A 342 9.10 -5.70 -12.94
C THR A 342 8.91 -5.00 -11.60
N TYR A 343 9.75 -5.31 -10.61
CA TYR A 343 9.67 -4.67 -9.29
C TYR A 343 10.00 -3.18 -9.33
N SER A 344 10.95 -2.75 -10.18
CA SER A 344 11.27 -1.33 -10.34
C SER A 344 10.09 -0.56 -10.95
N ILE A 345 9.45 -1.08 -11.99
CA ILE A 345 8.25 -0.45 -12.60
C ILE A 345 7.07 -0.50 -11.63
N MET A 346 6.88 -1.59 -10.90
CA MET A 346 5.81 -1.75 -9.92
C MET A 346 5.94 -0.73 -8.78
N ASN A 347 7.13 -0.61 -8.19
CA ASN A 347 7.36 0.36 -7.12
C ASN A 347 7.21 1.79 -7.64
N LEU A 348 7.72 2.09 -8.85
CA LEU A 348 7.56 3.41 -9.47
C LEU A 348 6.08 3.80 -9.64
N ASN A 349 5.24 2.86 -10.07
CA ASN A 349 3.79 3.06 -10.13
C ASN A 349 3.19 3.41 -8.76
N GLY A 350 3.55 2.64 -7.73
CA GLY A 350 3.18 2.95 -6.35
C GLY A 350 3.66 4.34 -5.91
N LEU A 351 4.89 4.70 -6.32
CA LEU A 351 5.54 6.02 -6.30
C LEU A 351 4.57 7.17 -6.55
N PHE A 352 4.14 7.20 -7.81
CA PHE A 352 3.27 8.24 -8.35
C PHE A 352 1.87 8.21 -7.74
N LEU A 353 1.29 7.02 -7.56
CA LEU A 353 -0.04 6.90 -6.96
C LEU A 353 -0.05 7.35 -5.49
N LEU A 354 0.99 7.07 -4.72
CA LEU A 354 1.14 7.56 -3.35
C LEU A 354 1.25 9.09 -3.33
N GLY A 355 2.03 9.67 -4.24
CA GLY A 355 2.12 11.12 -4.43
C GLY A 355 0.76 11.77 -4.65
N VAL A 356 -0.01 11.25 -5.62
CA VAL A 356 -1.39 11.71 -5.87
C VAL A 356 -2.28 11.50 -4.65
N ALA A 357 -2.19 10.34 -4.00
CA ALA A 357 -3.01 9.98 -2.85
C ALA A 357 -2.89 11.00 -1.72
N VAL A 358 -1.66 11.41 -1.43
CA VAL A 358 -1.42 12.36 -0.36
C VAL A 358 -1.80 13.78 -0.76
N GLU A 359 -1.58 14.20 -2.00
CA GLU A 359 -2.10 15.50 -2.48
C GLU A 359 -3.60 15.61 -2.25
N ASN A 360 -4.33 14.57 -2.63
CA ASN A 360 -5.78 14.52 -2.44
C ASN A 360 -6.17 14.44 -0.97
N ALA A 361 -5.50 13.60 -0.18
CA ALA A 361 -5.77 13.47 1.26
C ALA A 361 -5.55 14.80 2.02
N CYS A 362 -4.57 15.60 1.58
CA CYS A 362 -4.24 16.90 2.16
C CYS A 362 -5.22 18.02 1.79
N ARG A 363 -6.12 17.81 0.81
CA ARG A 363 -7.16 18.79 0.47
C ARG A 363 -8.06 19.03 1.68
N GLY A 364 -8.17 20.29 2.09
CA GLY A 364 -8.96 20.67 3.26
C GLY A 364 -8.31 20.37 4.60
N LEU A 365 -7.08 19.82 4.63
CA LEU A 365 -6.30 19.58 5.84
C LEU A 365 -5.08 20.52 5.90
N SER A 366 -4.58 20.73 7.12
CA SER A 366 -3.35 21.51 7.36
C SER A 366 -2.10 20.63 7.27
N CYS A 367 -1.93 19.91 6.15
CA CYS A 367 -0.69 19.19 5.89
C CYS A 367 0.49 20.16 5.82
N SER A 368 1.68 19.71 6.23
CA SER A 368 2.89 20.51 6.11
C SER A 368 3.14 20.88 4.64
N SER A 369 3.43 22.15 4.36
CA SER A 369 3.87 22.60 3.03
C SER A 369 5.15 21.88 2.59
N ASP A 370 5.93 21.40 3.55
CA ASP A 370 7.14 20.64 3.31
C ASP A 370 6.83 19.20 2.89
N TRP A 371 5.60 18.82 2.57
CA TRP A 371 5.29 17.46 2.10
C TRP A 371 5.36 17.32 0.56
N ASP A 372 5.22 18.39 -0.24
CA ASP A 372 5.12 18.35 -1.71
C ASP A 372 5.97 17.26 -2.40
N TRP A 373 5.35 16.19 -2.89
CA TRP A 373 6.03 15.03 -3.47
C TRP A 373 6.74 15.29 -4.81
N SER A 374 6.61 16.47 -5.43
CA SER A 374 7.52 16.89 -6.53
C SER A 374 8.93 17.21 -6.07
N TRP A 375 9.21 17.15 -4.77
CA TRP A 375 10.51 17.47 -4.23
C TRP A 375 11.64 16.75 -4.97
N GLU A 376 12.68 17.50 -5.28
CA GLU A 376 14.01 16.98 -5.58
C GLU A 376 14.88 17.36 -4.39
N VAL A 377 15.42 16.39 -3.64
CA VAL A 377 16.26 16.69 -2.48
C VAL A 377 17.52 17.35 -3.01
N THR A 378 17.60 18.66 -2.78
CA THR A 378 18.65 19.53 -3.33
C THR A 378 19.60 20.05 -2.25
N SER A 379 19.35 19.80 -0.95
CA SER A 379 20.29 20.15 0.13
C SER A 379 19.96 19.51 1.49
N GLU A 380 20.98 19.46 2.37
CA GLU A 380 21.00 18.80 3.68
C GLU A 380 19.91 19.38 4.57
N THR A 381 18.95 18.56 4.97
CA THR A 381 18.23 18.81 6.22
C THR A 381 18.98 18.11 7.34
N SER A 382 19.07 18.72 8.52
CA SER A 382 19.54 18.05 9.73
C SER A 382 18.44 17.11 10.23
N GLY A 383 18.78 15.88 10.63
CA GLY A 383 17.80 14.94 11.19
C GLY A 383 17.17 15.43 12.48
N GLU A 384 15.97 14.94 12.77
CA GLU A 384 15.23 15.27 13.99
C GLU A 384 15.17 14.07 14.93
N TRP A 385 14.81 14.32 16.19
CA TRP A 385 14.63 13.27 17.20
C TRP A 385 13.21 13.32 17.72
N ASP A 386 12.42 12.29 17.43
CA ASP A 386 11.12 12.10 18.08
C ASP A 386 11.30 11.60 19.51
N ALA A 387 10.35 11.96 20.39
CA ALA A 387 10.36 11.58 21.79
C ALA A 387 9.02 10.99 22.21
N TYR A 388 9.08 9.82 22.85
CA TYR A 388 7.93 9.06 23.33
C TYR A 388 8.03 8.96 24.85
N GLU A 389 7.17 9.70 25.55
CA GLU A 389 7.20 9.74 27.00
C GLU A 389 6.56 8.51 27.64
N ASN A 390 7.14 8.04 28.73
CA ASN A 390 6.71 6.86 29.49
C ASN A 390 6.72 5.60 28.62
N THR A 391 7.71 5.45 27.75
CA THR A 391 7.88 4.26 26.93
C THR A 391 9.32 3.74 26.96
N VAL A 392 9.46 2.43 26.73
CA VAL A 392 10.73 1.76 26.46
C VAL A 392 10.63 1.07 25.10
N ALA A 393 11.56 1.37 24.19
CA ALA A 393 11.65 0.72 22.90
C ALA A 393 12.26 -0.69 23.02
N GLY A 394 11.60 -1.68 22.41
CA GLY A 394 12.02 -3.08 22.31
C GLY A 394 13.13 -3.34 21.29
N CYS A 395 13.93 -2.33 20.96
CA CYS A 395 14.93 -2.40 19.91
C CYS A 395 16.20 -3.16 20.32
N LYS A 396 16.99 -3.58 19.33
CA LYS A 396 18.24 -4.31 19.55
C LYS A 396 19.22 -3.43 20.30
N TRP A 397 19.54 -3.83 21.53
CA TRP A 397 20.52 -3.14 22.37
C TRP A 397 21.89 -3.07 21.69
N LYS A 398 22.54 -1.91 21.79
CA LYS A 398 23.89 -1.65 21.28
C LYS A 398 24.85 -1.35 22.42
N GLU A 399 24.52 -0.37 23.23
CA GLU A 399 25.40 0.09 24.30
C GLU A 399 24.60 0.73 25.45
N THR A 400 25.19 0.80 26.64
CA THR A 400 24.62 1.54 27.78
C THR A 400 25.57 2.64 28.21
N ILE A 401 25.08 3.88 28.21
CA ILE A 401 25.79 5.03 28.78
C ILE A 401 25.30 5.22 30.22
N SER A 402 26.22 5.13 31.18
CA SER A 402 25.93 5.34 32.60
C SER A 402 26.30 6.74 33.06
N ASN A 403 25.39 7.38 33.80
CA ASN A 403 25.48 8.75 34.29
C ASN A 403 25.84 9.80 33.20
N PRO A 404 25.09 9.87 32.07
CA PRO A 404 25.28 10.93 31.09
C PRO A 404 24.86 12.30 31.67
N SER A 405 25.45 13.39 31.16
CA SER A 405 25.11 14.74 31.64
C SER A 405 23.75 15.18 31.12
N THR A 406 23.45 14.87 29.85
CA THR A 406 22.17 15.17 29.22
C THR A 406 21.68 14.04 28.30
N VAL A 407 20.38 14.04 27.99
CA VAL A 407 19.82 13.15 26.96
C VAL A 407 20.41 13.49 25.58
N GLN A 408 20.78 14.75 25.35
CA GLN A 408 21.43 15.15 24.11
C GLN A 408 22.80 14.49 23.95
N ASP A 409 23.56 14.31 25.03
CA ASP A 409 24.83 13.57 25.00
C ASP A 409 24.60 12.13 24.53
N CYS A 410 23.53 11.49 25.04
CA CYS A 410 23.16 10.15 24.62
C CYS A 410 22.78 10.08 23.14
N LYS A 411 22.02 11.07 22.66
CA LYS A 411 21.64 11.19 21.24
C LYS A 411 22.88 11.36 20.36
N THR A 412 23.80 12.23 20.74
CA THR A 412 25.07 12.43 20.03
C THR A 412 25.90 11.15 20.00
N SER A 413 26.08 10.46 21.13
CA SER A 413 26.79 9.17 21.16
C SER A 413 26.09 8.09 20.35
N CYS A 414 24.75 8.11 20.24
CA CYS A 414 24.03 7.22 19.32
C CYS A 414 24.46 7.48 17.87
N LEU A 415 24.45 8.74 17.41
CA LEU A 415 24.82 9.06 16.03
C LEU A 415 26.29 8.74 15.69
N GLU A 416 27.16 8.74 16.70
CA GLU A 416 28.57 8.33 16.54
C GLU A 416 28.74 6.80 16.50
N HIS A 417 27.79 6.04 17.06
CA HIS A 417 27.82 4.58 17.03
C HIS A 417 27.15 4.06 15.75
N ALA A 418 27.93 3.42 14.88
CA ALA A 418 27.41 2.82 13.66
C ALA A 418 26.15 1.99 13.92
N GLU A 419 25.12 2.23 13.12
CA GLU A 419 23.79 1.59 13.18
C GLU A 419 22.89 1.93 14.38
N CYS A 420 23.26 2.85 15.28
CA CYS A 420 22.35 3.31 16.34
C CYS A 420 21.40 4.38 15.79
N ASN A 421 20.10 4.21 16.04
CA ASN A 421 19.05 5.15 15.65
C ASN A 421 18.01 5.37 16.77
N ALA A 422 18.26 4.85 17.98
CA ALA A 422 17.36 5.01 19.11
C ALA A 422 18.10 5.09 20.46
N VAL A 423 17.51 5.84 21.38
CA VAL A 423 17.99 6.05 22.75
C VAL A 423 16.83 5.92 23.71
N VAL A 424 16.89 4.97 24.63
CA VAL A 424 15.99 4.94 25.79
C VAL A 424 16.67 5.63 26.96
N SER A 425 16.14 6.78 27.39
CA SER A 425 16.62 7.47 28.57
C SER A 425 15.85 7.05 29.82
N ARG A 426 16.58 6.96 30.93
CA ARG A 426 16.05 6.56 32.25
C ARG A 426 16.43 7.63 33.27
N GLN A 427 15.42 8.31 33.82
CA GLN A 427 15.62 9.44 34.75
C GLN A 427 14.65 9.41 35.93
N THR A 428 14.97 10.12 37.01
CA THR A 428 14.04 10.38 38.14
C THR A 428 13.99 11.87 38.43
N GLU A 429 12.93 12.35 39.09
CA GLU A 429 12.87 13.76 39.54
C GLU A 429 13.95 14.07 40.58
N LYS A 430 14.23 13.12 41.48
CA LYS A 430 15.17 13.29 42.59
C LYS A 430 16.65 13.24 42.18
N TYR A 431 16.99 12.37 41.24
CA TYR A 431 18.39 12.08 40.89
C TYR A 431 18.76 12.49 39.46
N GLY A 432 17.80 12.98 38.67
CA GLY A 432 18.02 13.35 37.27
C GLY A 432 18.24 12.14 36.36
N LEU A 433 18.92 12.37 35.24
CA LEU A 433 19.25 11.36 34.24
C LEU A 433 20.28 10.38 34.80
N TYR A 434 19.92 9.09 34.81
CA TYR A 434 20.77 8.03 35.37
C TYR A 434 21.49 7.25 34.29
N GLN A 435 20.76 6.80 33.25
CA GLN A 435 21.28 5.93 32.20
C GLN A 435 20.58 6.21 30.87
N CYS A 436 21.31 5.95 29.79
CA CYS A 436 20.76 5.85 28.44
C CYS A 436 21.13 4.51 27.82
N TYR A 437 20.20 3.89 27.11
CA TYR A 437 20.42 2.67 26.35
C TYR A 437 20.39 3.02 24.86
N LEU A 438 21.54 2.88 24.20
CA LEU A 438 21.67 3.02 22.76
C LEU A 438 21.14 1.75 22.09
N GLN A 439 20.32 1.90 21.06
CA GLN A 439 19.66 0.79 20.38
C GLN A 439 19.66 0.99 18.86
N LYS A 440 19.58 -0.14 18.14
CA LYS A 440 19.25 -0.22 16.72
C LYS A 440 17.84 -0.76 16.54
N CYS A 441 16.99 0.02 15.92
CA CYS A 441 15.64 -0.34 15.51
C CYS A 441 15.62 -0.65 14.01
N LEU A 442 14.79 -1.62 13.62
CA LEU A 442 14.47 -1.88 12.22
C LEU A 442 13.31 -0.95 11.86
N GLY A 443 13.54 0.05 11.01
CA GLY A 443 12.52 1.04 10.66
C GLY A 443 12.14 2.01 11.78
N THR A 444 11.00 2.70 11.62
CA THR A 444 10.48 3.65 12.64
C THR A 444 9.08 3.38 13.15
N ALA A 445 8.53 2.19 12.93
CA ALA A 445 7.38 1.73 13.68
C ALA A 445 7.84 0.92 14.89
N TYR A 446 7.44 1.34 16.08
CA TYR A 446 8.06 0.99 17.35
C TYR A 446 7.32 -0.14 18.06
N ASP A 447 8.06 -1.13 18.56
CA ASP A 447 7.60 -1.93 19.70
C ASP A 447 7.90 -1.16 20.99
N HIS A 448 7.03 -0.21 21.36
CA HIS A 448 7.12 0.48 22.64
C HIS A 448 6.32 -0.28 23.70
N SER A 449 6.99 -0.62 24.80
CA SER A 449 6.30 -0.99 26.02
C SER A 449 5.96 0.28 26.80
N ALA A 450 4.66 0.51 27.03
CA ALA A 450 4.22 1.57 27.93
C ALA A 450 4.73 1.28 29.35
N THR A 451 5.21 2.32 30.01
CA THR A 451 5.61 2.30 31.41
C THR A 451 4.65 3.16 32.22
N ASP A 452 4.46 2.80 33.49
CA ASP A 452 3.64 3.62 34.38
C ASP A 452 4.29 5.01 34.55
N PRO A 453 3.52 6.10 34.42
CA PRO A 453 4.04 7.44 34.71
C PRO A 453 4.57 7.52 36.15
N PRO A 454 5.68 8.23 36.39
CA PRO A 454 6.21 8.37 37.74
C PRO A 454 5.20 9.08 38.65
N THR A 455 4.95 8.52 39.82
CA THR A 455 4.02 9.07 40.82
C THR A 455 4.73 9.63 42.06
N GLN A 456 5.98 9.23 42.25
CA GLN A 456 6.87 9.67 43.32
C GLN A 456 8.20 10.20 42.75
N PRO A 457 8.93 11.08 43.47
CA PRO A 457 10.17 11.67 42.95
C PRO A 457 11.31 10.69 42.65
N TRP A 458 11.26 9.46 43.18
CA TRP A 458 12.23 8.39 42.93
C TRP A 458 11.75 7.35 41.92
N ASP A 459 10.54 7.49 41.39
CA ASP A 459 10.04 6.62 40.32
C ASP A 459 10.76 6.94 39.01
N TRP A 460 10.95 5.91 38.19
CA TRP A 460 11.65 6.03 36.93
C TRP A 460 10.72 6.59 35.85
N LYS A 461 11.11 7.72 35.24
CA LYS A 461 10.59 8.17 33.95
C LYS A 461 11.46 7.58 32.85
N TRP A 462 10.81 6.83 31.96
CA TRP A 462 11.41 6.29 30.75
C TRP A 462 10.96 7.11 29.55
N THR A 463 11.90 7.50 28.69
CA THR A 463 11.57 8.18 27.44
C THR A 463 12.36 7.53 26.32
N SER A 464 11.65 7.01 25.32
CA SER A 464 12.28 6.52 24.10
C SER A 464 12.46 7.68 23.14
N HIS A 465 13.67 7.87 22.62
CA HIS A 465 13.99 8.86 21.61
C HIS A 465 14.49 8.15 20.37
N HIS A 466 14.00 8.53 19.21
CA HIS A 466 14.43 7.90 17.98
C HIS A 466 14.88 8.95 16.99
N TYR A 467 16.02 8.64 16.37
CA TYR A 467 16.60 9.50 15.38
C TYR A 467 15.89 9.23 14.07
N VAL A 468 15.27 10.30 13.61
CA VAL A 468 14.70 10.40 12.30
C VAL A 468 15.78 11.01 11.44
N ALA A 469 16.57 10.14 10.83
CA ALA A 469 17.59 10.61 9.91
C ALA A 469 16.90 11.46 8.83
N PRO A 470 17.52 12.57 8.40
CA PRO A 470 17.05 13.23 7.21
C PRO A 470 17.42 12.33 6.02
N PRO A 471 16.70 12.42 4.89
CA PRO A 471 17.21 11.87 3.65
C PRO A 471 18.65 12.37 3.45
N GLU A 472 19.63 11.49 3.24
CA GLU A 472 21.01 11.91 2.97
C GLU A 472 21.02 12.92 1.81
N VAL A 473 21.98 13.86 1.78
CA VAL A 473 22.07 14.72 0.60
C VAL A 473 22.36 13.91 -0.63
N GLY A 474 21.45 14.02 -1.57
CA GLY A 474 21.43 13.19 -2.75
C GLY A 474 20.44 12.04 -2.67
N THR A 475 19.65 11.77 -1.64
CA THR A 475 18.55 10.78 -1.80
C THR A 475 17.67 11.16 -2.99
N GLY A 476 17.36 10.20 -3.85
CA GLY A 476 16.63 10.43 -5.09
C GLY A 476 15.22 10.94 -4.89
N SER A 477 14.56 11.27 -5.99
CA SER A 477 13.15 11.67 -6.03
C SER A 477 12.33 10.71 -6.88
N VAL A 478 11.00 10.78 -6.78
CA VAL A 478 10.10 10.03 -7.66
C VAL A 478 10.38 10.36 -9.14
N ARG A 479 10.70 11.63 -9.46
CA ARG A 479 11.15 12.03 -10.80
C ARG A 479 12.45 11.34 -11.21
N LYS A 480 13.45 11.32 -10.33
CA LYS A 480 14.72 10.62 -10.60
C LYS A 480 14.51 9.14 -10.84
N ALA A 481 13.62 8.51 -10.08
CA ALA A 481 13.26 7.10 -10.30
C ALA A 481 12.63 6.86 -11.68
N LEU A 482 11.75 7.76 -12.13
CA LEU A 482 11.22 7.72 -13.49
C LEU A 482 12.34 7.90 -14.53
N ASP A 483 13.18 8.92 -14.39
CA ASP A 483 14.29 9.22 -15.30
C ASP A 483 15.34 8.08 -15.34
N PHE A 484 15.46 7.31 -14.25
CA PHE A 484 16.33 6.13 -14.18
C PHE A 484 15.78 4.98 -15.03
N VAL A 485 14.48 4.69 -14.93
CA VAL A 485 13.85 3.56 -15.64
C VAL A 485 13.59 3.88 -17.13
N LEU A 486 13.30 5.14 -17.46
CA LEU A 486 12.86 5.56 -18.79
C LEU A 486 13.82 5.20 -19.95
N PRO A 487 15.15 5.33 -19.84
CA PRO A 487 16.08 4.91 -20.89
C PRO A 487 15.98 3.43 -21.25
N TYR A 488 15.70 2.57 -20.26
CA TYR A 488 15.50 1.14 -20.48
C TYR A 488 14.14 0.84 -21.10
N ALA A 489 13.12 1.62 -20.75
CA ALA A 489 11.78 1.46 -21.27
C ALA A 489 11.67 1.87 -22.75
N THR A 490 12.40 2.92 -23.13
CA THR A 490 12.45 3.48 -24.50
C THR A 490 13.50 2.81 -25.39
N GLY A 491 14.30 1.89 -24.85
CA GLY A 491 15.28 1.11 -25.60
C GLY A 491 16.61 1.82 -25.88
N SER A 492 16.87 2.97 -25.24
CA SER A 492 18.19 3.63 -25.30
C SER A 492 19.24 2.97 -24.40
N LYS A 493 18.79 2.18 -23.42
CA LYS A 493 19.60 1.25 -22.62
C LYS A 493 18.99 -0.16 -22.63
N SER A 494 19.81 -1.17 -22.34
CA SER A 494 19.38 -2.56 -22.19
C SER A 494 19.35 -2.97 -20.72
N TRP A 495 18.18 -3.35 -20.21
CA TRP A 495 18.04 -3.76 -18.80
C TRP A 495 18.87 -5.01 -18.49
N SER A 496 18.91 -5.98 -19.42
CA SER A 496 19.69 -7.21 -19.26
C SER A 496 21.21 -7.00 -19.35
N GLU A 497 21.68 -5.89 -19.92
CA GLU A 497 23.11 -5.57 -19.93
C GLU A 497 23.57 -4.99 -18.58
N ASP A 498 22.77 -4.10 -17.99
CA ASP A 498 23.08 -3.46 -16.71
C ASP A 498 22.69 -4.33 -15.50
N PHE A 499 21.68 -5.18 -15.64
CA PHE A 499 21.19 -6.12 -14.61
C PHE A 499 21.21 -7.57 -15.14
N PRO A 500 22.39 -8.16 -15.37
CA PRO A 500 22.53 -9.48 -16.03
C PRO A 500 22.00 -10.66 -15.19
N TYR A 501 21.69 -10.44 -13.91
CA TYR A 501 21.08 -11.43 -13.02
C TYR A 501 19.55 -11.42 -13.05
N SER A 502 18.93 -10.43 -13.71
CA SER A 502 17.48 -10.39 -13.80
C SER A 502 16.94 -11.48 -14.74
N LEU A 503 15.88 -12.14 -14.29
CA LEU A 503 15.12 -13.16 -15.00
C LEU A 503 14.12 -12.53 -15.98
N ASP A 504 13.79 -11.25 -15.83
CA ASP A 504 12.84 -10.52 -16.69
C ASP A 504 13.50 -9.61 -17.74
N GLY A 505 14.04 -10.23 -18.79
CA GLY A 505 14.79 -9.51 -19.83
C GLY A 505 13.96 -8.71 -20.85
N SER A 506 12.65 -8.95 -21.02
CA SER A 506 11.88 -8.33 -22.12
C SER A 506 10.39 -8.07 -21.84
N ASN A 507 10.00 -7.79 -20.59
CA ASN A 507 8.62 -7.40 -20.29
C ASN A 507 8.29 -6.04 -20.93
N THR A 508 7.04 -5.86 -21.33
CA THR A 508 6.54 -4.58 -21.87
C THR A 508 6.70 -3.51 -20.80
N SER A 509 7.05 -2.30 -21.21
CA SER A 509 7.17 -1.16 -20.29
C SER A 509 5.85 -0.38 -20.22
N ARG A 510 4.75 -0.96 -20.71
CA ARG A 510 3.43 -0.32 -20.84
C ARG A 510 2.91 0.23 -19.51
N ASP A 511 3.23 -0.44 -18.41
CA ASP A 511 2.84 -0.01 -17.07
C ASP A 511 3.53 1.32 -16.65
N LEU A 512 4.44 1.88 -17.46
CA LEU A 512 4.96 3.25 -17.27
C LEU A 512 4.06 4.34 -17.87
N ALA A 513 3.03 3.99 -18.66
CA ALA A 513 2.15 4.98 -19.27
C ALA A 513 1.46 5.88 -18.22
N LEU A 514 0.96 5.29 -17.13
CA LEU A 514 0.33 6.05 -16.04
C LEU A 514 1.33 6.93 -15.27
N PRO A 515 2.51 6.44 -14.83
CA PRO A 515 3.56 7.28 -14.25
C PRO A 515 3.96 8.45 -15.14
N LEU A 516 4.13 8.23 -16.45
CA LEU A 516 4.44 9.27 -17.42
C LEU A 516 3.35 10.33 -17.52
N ARG A 517 2.08 9.91 -17.57
CA ARG A 517 0.90 10.79 -17.58
C ARG A 517 0.84 11.67 -16.33
N ILE A 518 1.02 11.07 -15.14
CA ILE A 518 1.03 11.81 -13.87
C ILE A 518 2.23 12.76 -13.81
N ALA A 519 3.43 12.30 -14.22
CA ALA A 519 4.64 13.10 -14.25
C ALA A 519 4.50 14.33 -15.15
N ALA A 520 3.91 14.18 -16.34
CA ALA A 520 3.70 15.29 -17.27
C ALA A 520 2.89 16.43 -16.64
N GLY A 521 1.80 16.09 -15.95
CA GLY A 521 0.98 17.08 -15.23
C GLY A 521 1.65 17.63 -13.98
N LYS A 522 2.30 16.78 -13.17
CA LYS A 522 2.93 17.16 -11.90
C LYS A 522 4.15 18.07 -12.09
N TYR A 523 4.98 17.79 -13.10
CA TYR A 523 6.22 18.51 -13.35
C TYR A 523 6.12 19.57 -14.46
N ASP A 524 4.95 19.75 -15.06
CA ASP A 524 4.73 20.61 -16.23
C ASP A 524 5.73 20.31 -17.37
N ASP A 525 5.97 19.01 -17.59
CA ASP A 525 6.93 18.50 -18.58
C ASP A 525 6.26 17.52 -19.54
N TYR A 526 5.71 18.07 -20.62
CA TYR A 526 4.96 17.33 -21.64
C TYR A 526 5.81 16.34 -22.44
N ALA A 527 7.14 16.30 -22.25
CA ALA A 527 7.97 15.25 -22.84
C ALA A 527 7.58 13.87 -22.30
N TYR A 528 7.23 13.78 -21.00
CA TYR A 528 6.77 12.52 -20.41
C TYR A 528 5.47 12.02 -21.07
N GLU A 529 4.54 12.92 -21.40
CA GLU A 529 3.30 12.55 -22.11
C GLU A 529 3.61 12.01 -23.52
N ALA A 530 4.56 12.63 -24.22
CA ALA A 530 4.97 12.17 -25.55
C ALA A 530 5.61 10.77 -25.52
N ASP A 531 6.34 10.45 -24.44
CA ASP A 531 7.01 9.16 -24.25
C ASP A 531 6.06 7.99 -23.99
N ILE A 532 4.77 8.24 -23.66
CA ILE A 532 3.75 7.19 -23.53
C ILE A 532 3.70 6.33 -24.80
N SER A 533 3.78 6.96 -25.98
CA SER A 533 3.77 6.26 -27.28
C SER A 533 4.96 5.31 -27.49
N LEU A 534 6.06 5.51 -26.76
CA LEU A 534 7.25 4.66 -26.84
C LEU A 534 7.12 3.41 -25.98
N VAL A 535 6.39 3.50 -24.86
CA VAL A 535 6.20 2.39 -23.91
C VAL A 535 4.90 1.63 -24.14
N ASP A 536 3.92 2.26 -24.78
CA ASP A 536 2.63 1.70 -25.18
C ASP A 536 2.30 2.04 -26.66
N PRO A 537 3.01 1.44 -27.62
CA PRO A 537 2.87 1.77 -29.05
C PRO A 537 1.52 1.38 -29.66
N LEU A 538 0.71 0.58 -28.95
CA LEU A 538 -0.65 0.22 -29.35
C LEU A 538 -1.70 1.16 -28.75
N ASP A 539 -1.26 2.17 -28.00
CA ASP A 539 -2.11 3.20 -27.39
C ASP A 539 -3.18 2.63 -26.46
N TRP A 540 -2.95 1.45 -25.87
CA TRP A 540 -3.94 0.78 -25.03
C TRP A 540 -4.37 1.62 -23.84
N PHE A 541 -3.42 2.29 -23.19
CA PHE A 541 -3.61 3.13 -22.01
C PHE A 541 -4.64 4.25 -22.25
N SER A 542 -4.67 4.84 -23.44
CA SER A 542 -5.60 5.91 -23.82
C SER A 542 -7.07 5.47 -23.80
N TYR A 543 -7.32 4.16 -23.92
CA TYR A 543 -8.68 3.59 -23.90
C TYR A 543 -9.05 2.97 -22.56
N THR A 544 -8.19 3.04 -21.54
CA THR A 544 -8.50 2.53 -20.19
C THR A 544 -9.29 3.55 -19.38
N PHE A 545 -9.98 3.10 -18.34
CA PHE A 545 -10.58 4.03 -17.37
C PHE A 545 -9.51 4.84 -16.62
N ASP A 546 -8.26 4.38 -16.51
CA ASP A 546 -7.17 5.17 -15.94
C ASP A 546 -6.93 6.46 -16.72
N SER A 547 -7.14 6.47 -18.05
CA SER A 547 -7.10 7.72 -18.84
C SER A 547 -8.25 8.68 -18.53
N LEU A 548 -9.38 8.22 -17.96
CA LEU A 548 -10.41 9.10 -17.42
C LEU A 548 -9.99 9.66 -16.07
N LEU A 549 -9.44 8.82 -15.20
CA LEU A 549 -9.03 9.20 -13.84
C LEU A 549 -7.79 10.11 -13.84
N PHE A 550 -6.94 9.97 -14.87
CA PHE A 550 -5.71 10.71 -15.11
C PHE A 550 -5.68 11.24 -16.56
N PRO A 551 -6.50 12.27 -16.86
CA PRO A 551 -6.64 12.78 -18.22
C PRO A 551 -5.36 13.45 -18.72
N PRO A 552 -5.13 13.51 -20.06
CA PRO A 552 -3.97 14.19 -20.62
C PRO A 552 -3.85 15.63 -20.07
N PRO A 553 -2.65 16.11 -19.70
CA PRO A 553 -2.51 17.45 -19.11
C PRO A 553 -3.04 18.54 -20.05
N GLY A 554 -3.85 19.45 -19.50
CA GLY A 554 -4.48 20.54 -20.26
C GLY A 554 -5.69 20.13 -21.13
N SER A 555 -6.20 18.91 -20.98
CA SER A 555 -7.36 18.42 -21.76
C SER A 555 -8.73 18.65 -21.13
N LEU A 556 -8.79 19.01 -19.84
CA LEU A 556 -10.01 19.35 -19.10
C LEU A 556 -10.29 20.85 -19.05
#